data_AF-A0A7Y1XT56-F1
#
_entry.id   AF-A0A7Y1XT56-F1
#
_cell.length_a   1.000
_cell.length_b   1.000
_cell.length_c   1.000
_cell.angle_alpha   90.00
_cell.angle_beta   90.00
_cell.angle_gamma   90.00
#
_symmetry.space_group_name_H-M   'P 1'
#
loop_
_entity.id
_entity.type
_entity.pdbx_description
1 polymer ?
#
loop_
_entity_poly.entity_id
_entity_poly.type
_entity_poly.pdbx_seq_one_letter_code
_entity_poly.pdbx_strand_id
1 'polypeptide(L)' 'VIEDLNSTNGTFINARRVRKRTVQVGDLIRIGKTRFKLEKQSADLLAHDQKDFDAMLCTGEK' A
#
# COMPACT_ATOMS: atom_id res chain seq x y z
N VAL A 1 -4.23 8.35 -6.50
CA VAL A 1 -4.63 8.46 -7.92
C VAL A 1 -3.42 8.89 -8.72
N ILE A 2 -3.24 8.39 -9.95
CA ILE A 2 -2.19 8.84 -10.88
C ILE A 2 -2.82 9.64 -12.01
N GLU A 3 -2.16 10.71 -12.42
CA GLU A 3 -2.55 11.58 -13.53
C GLU A 3 -1.32 11.88 -14.41
N ASP A 4 -1.50 11.75 -15.73
CA ASP A 4 -0.48 11.99 -16.75
C ASP A 4 -0.62 13.42 -17.28
N LEU A 5 0.41 14.24 -17.09
CA LEU A 5 0.45 15.64 -17.51
C LEU A 5 0.97 15.79 -18.95
N ASN A 6 0.35 15.05 -19.88
CA ASN A 6 0.74 15.05 -21.29
C ASN A 6 2.23 14.66 -21.49
N SER A 7 2.69 13.62 -20.79
CA SER A 7 4.09 13.18 -20.92
C SER A 7 4.38 12.61 -22.30
N THR A 8 5.56 12.92 -22.86
CA THR A 8 5.98 12.48 -24.21
C THR A 8 5.91 10.95 -24.37
N ASN A 9 6.32 10.23 -23.33
CA ASN A 9 6.34 8.76 -23.35
C ASN A 9 5.04 8.13 -22.80
N GLY A 10 4.21 8.90 -22.11
CA GLY A 10 3.00 8.42 -21.44
C GLY A 10 3.24 7.74 -20.10
N THR A 11 2.15 7.61 -19.36
CA THR A 11 2.05 6.82 -18.11
C THR A 11 1.20 5.56 -18.35
N PHE A 12 1.62 4.44 -17.79
CA PHE A 12 0.96 3.13 -17.96
C PHE A 12 0.71 2.47 -16.61
N ILE A 13 -0.42 1.78 -16.48
CA ILE A 13 -0.75 0.91 -15.34
C ILE A 13 -1.09 -0.47 -15.91
N ASN A 14 -0.41 -1.52 -15.45
CA ASN A 14 -0.57 -2.90 -15.92
C ASN A 14 -0.54 -2.98 -17.47
N ALA A 15 0.51 -2.39 -18.07
CA ALA A 15 0.74 -2.27 -19.51
C ALA A 15 -0.28 -1.41 -20.31
N ARG A 16 -1.31 -0.85 -19.68
CA ARG A 16 -2.30 0.01 -20.34
C ARG A 16 -2.01 1.49 -20.12
N ARG A 17 -1.95 2.28 -21.19
CA ARG A 17 -1.74 3.75 -21.11
C ARG A 17 -2.94 4.41 -20.43
N VAL A 18 -2.69 5.34 -19.52
CA VAL A 18 -3.72 6.04 -18.75
C VAL A 18 -3.46 7.55 -18.74
N ARG A 19 -4.54 8.35 -18.73
CA ARG A 19 -4.47 9.79 -18.44
C ARG A 19 -4.74 10.10 -16.98
N LYS A 20 -5.75 9.45 -16.39
CA LYS A 20 -6.07 9.58 -14.96
C LYS A 20 -6.68 8.27 -14.48
N ARG A 21 -6.16 7.70 -13.40
CA ARG A 21 -6.66 6.42 -12.85
C ARG A 21 -6.30 6.26 -11.37
N THR A 22 -7.23 5.72 -10.60
CA THR A 22 -6.97 5.23 -9.24
C THR A 22 -6.13 3.96 -9.30
N VAL A 23 -5.02 3.96 -8.58
CA VAL A 23 -4.11 2.81 -8.44
C VAL A 23 -4.50 1.97 -7.23
N GLN A 24 -4.25 0.67 -7.33
CA GLN A 24 -4.45 -0.30 -6.26
C GLN A 24 -3.11 -0.93 -5.86
N VAL A 25 -3.02 -1.39 -4.62
CA VAL A 25 -1.89 -2.17 -4.14
C VAL A 25 -1.72 -3.39 -5.06
N GLY A 26 -0.49 -3.62 -5.51
CA GLY A 26 -0.13 -4.62 -6.51
C GLY A 26 0.03 -4.06 -7.93
N ASP A 27 -0.44 -2.85 -8.22
CA ASP A 27 -0.34 -2.28 -9.56
C ASP A 27 1.12 -2.05 -10.00
N LEU A 28 1.40 -2.39 -11.26
CA LEU A 28 2.64 -2.07 -11.94
C LEU A 28 2.47 -0.78 -12.74
N ILE A 29 3.16 0.26 -12.31
CA ILE A 29 3.11 1.59 -12.91
C ILE A 29 4.38 1.80 -13.73
N ARG A 30 4.26 2.27 -14.97
CA ARG A 30 5.39 2.66 -15.80
C ARG A 30 5.26 4.12 -16.19
N ILE A 31 6.28 4.91 -15.90
CA ILE A 31 6.40 6.32 -16.27
C ILE A 31 7.64 6.43 -17.15
N GLY A 32 7.44 6.71 -18.44
CA GLY A 32 8.53 6.65 -19.41
C GLY A 32 9.22 5.29 -19.43
N LYS A 33 10.51 5.26 -19.04
CA LYS A 33 11.35 4.06 -18.98
C LYS A 33 11.38 3.39 -17.60
N THR A 34 10.88 4.07 -16.57
CA THR A 34 10.95 3.61 -15.17
C THR A 34 9.71 2.83 -14.79
N ARG A 35 9.87 1.78 -13.96
CA ARG A 35 8.79 0.93 -13.47
C ARG A 35 8.72 0.97 -11.95
N PHE A 36 7.52 1.07 -11.41
CA PHE A 36 7.20 1.04 -9.99
C PHE A 36 6.20 -0.07 -9.72
N LYS A 37 6.30 -0.71 -8.56
CA LYS A 37 5.29 -1.63 -8.04
C LYS A 37 4.71 -1.00 -6.77
N LEU A 38 3.40 -0.80 -6.74
CA LEU A 38 2.75 -0.25 -5.57
C LEU A 38 2.55 -1.36 -4.55
N GLU A 39 3.23 -1.28 -3.41
CA GLU A 39 3.05 -2.24 -2.32
C GLU A 39 2.54 -1.51 -1.08
N LYS A 40 1.72 -2.19 -0.28
CA LYS A 40 1.33 -1.70 1.03
C LYS A 40 2.43 -2.10 1.97
N GLN A 41 3.10 -1.12 2.58
CA GLN A 41 3.94 -1.42 3.73
C GLN A 41 2.99 -1.81 4.86
N SER A 42 2.99 -3.09 5.24
CA SER A 42 2.54 -3.46 6.56
C SER A 42 3.56 -2.85 7.51
N ALA A 43 3.24 -1.69 8.08
CA ALA A 43 3.97 -1.24 9.26
C ALA A 43 3.93 -2.39 10.25
N ASP A 44 5.10 -2.84 10.68
CA ASP A 44 5.28 -4.03 11.52
C ASP A 44 4.28 -4.01 12.68
N LEU A 45 3.22 -4.82 12.58
CA LEU A 45 2.21 -5.01 13.64
C LEU A 45 2.75 -5.86 14.80
N LEU A 46 4.08 -5.94 14.94
CA LEU A 46 4.78 -6.55 16.06
C LEU A 46 5.58 -5.51 16.86
N ALA A 47 5.17 -4.24 16.82
CA ALA A 47 5.52 -3.30 17.86
C ALA A 47 4.70 -3.62 19.14
N HIS A 48 5.20 -4.59 19.91
CA HIS A 48 5.12 -4.73 21.37
C HIS A 48 4.05 -3.89 22.13
N ASP A 49 2.79 -4.30 22.05
CA ASP A 49 1.77 -3.95 23.05
C ASP A 49 1.15 -5.30 23.46
N GLN A 50 1.85 -6.15 24.21
CA GLN A 50 2.05 -6.04 25.66
C GLN A 50 0.84 -5.36 26.33
N LYS A 51 -0.33 -5.96 26.14
CA LYS A 51 -1.41 -5.86 27.13
C LYS A 51 -1.77 -7.31 27.43
N ASP A 52 -1.27 -7.94 28.47
CA ASP A 52 -1.60 -7.68 29.89
C ASP A 52 -3.12 -7.59 30.18
N PHE A 53 -3.97 -7.58 29.15
CA PHE A 53 -5.42 -7.63 29.28
C PHE A 53 -5.88 -9.06 29.60
N ASP A 54 -5.26 -10.05 28.96
CA ASP A 54 -5.57 -11.47 29.21
C ASP A 54 -5.04 -11.95 30.58
N ALA A 55 -4.02 -11.30 31.14
CA ALA A 55 -3.44 -11.67 32.44
C ALA A 55 -4.21 -11.08 33.64
N MET A 56 -4.91 -9.94 33.47
CA MET A 56 -5.67 -9.31 34.57
C MET A 56 -7.11 -9.83 34.69
N LEU A 57 -7.67 -10.44 33.63
CA LEU A 57 -8.99 -11.09 33.67
C LEU A 57 -8.94 -12.55 34.16
N CYS A 58 -7.75 -13.16 34.27
CA CYS A 58 -7.58 -14.53 34.77
C CYS A 58 -7.39 -14.63 36.29
N THR A 59 -7.04 -13.56 37.00
CA THR A 59 -7.12 -13.53 38.47
C THR A 59 -8.54 -13.16 38.86
N GLY A 60 -9.40 -14.14 38.72
CA GLY A 60 -10.82 -14.07 38.98
C GLY A 60 -11.17 -13.60 40.40
N GLU A 61 -12.44 -13.25 40.47
CA GLU A 61 -13.21 -12.88 41.64
C GLU A 61 -13.09 -13.87 42.82
N LYS A 62 -13.43 -13.33 43.98
CA LYS A 62 -13.47 -13.91 45.34
C LYS A 62 -13.96 -15.36 45.45
#